data_AF-A0A0W0UJ35-F1
#
_entry.id   AF-A0A0W0UJ35-F1
#
_cell.length_a   1.000
_cell.length_b   1.000
_cell.length_c   1.000
_cell.angle_alpha   90.00
_cell.angle_beta   90.00
_cell.angle_gamma   90.00
#
_symmetry.space_group_name_H-M   'P 1'
#
loop_
_entity.id
_entity.type
_entity.pdbx_description
1 polymer ?
#
loop_
_entity_poly.entity_id
_entity_poly.type
_entity_poly.pdbx_seq_one_letter_code
_entity_poly.pdbx_strand_id
1 'polypeptide(L)'
;MFLKKFPENSLIKKIKISGPFISVYVPQTELKNFKNKYGKLLGQYSILSIGQGLMHDFAHYTHNKHLSFLTAKKSSQTENKHFHFILPATVTESNLITFLNFFDDEDLSKEQKRQLVKEFKDHSDTVTLEILLEQIKAYNYIISALLHEDHYLPKLMPLFTEFVNNLMPFLNGNPDEPVDISPSINIKVGNQQISARDAYNNFTALLTHIGFLSSFQEIIEQLKKGGKEAAIPEIKEKLNELFKSASTTPFPNFSASPYLFNELVAHFPFLDGSFNDLYGMLHQEFTSLLETDELVFTPPIINRFPEDISYSQAILFLSKQGNVGLKIMDTMARLQEGKKSTNPYWMNSATKLQGIIDAVLKIKNNGDDLKVLMQNPESEIYLALNKQRLLPLTFLGSFAINKSKSIMKVEDEISNLSTIDFMGSM
;
A
#
# COMPACT_ATOMS: atom_id res chain seq x y z
N MET A 1 14.22 0.35 -1.19
CA MET A 1 14.54 -0.13 0.15
C MET A 1 15.41 0.95 0.69
N PHE A 2 14.80 1.78 1.51
CA PHE A 2 15.50 2.90 2.10
C PHE A 2 16.27 2.45 3.34
N LEU A 3 17.47 2.98 3.55
CA LEU A 3 18.32 2.65 4.68
C LEU A 3 19.06 3.88 5.18
N LYS A 4 18.87 4.23 6.45
CA LYS A 4 19.64 5.27 7.14
C LYS A 4 20.45 4.66 8.28
N LYS A 5 21.76 4.95 8.31
CA LYS A 5 22.67 4.54 9.39
C LYS A 5 22.92 5.69 10.35
N PHE A 6 23.07 5.36 11.63
CA PHE A 6 23.40 6.27 12.72
C PHE A 6 24.60 5.71 13.49
N PRO A 7 25.82 5.81 12.93
CA PRO A 7 27.00 5.14 13.48
C PRO A 7 27.34 5.62 14.89
N GLU A 8 27.13 6.91 15.16
CA GLU A 8 27.44 7.58 16.43
C GLU A 8 26.34 7.40 17.49
N ASN A 9 25.17 6.89 17.11
CA ASN A 9 24.06 6.72 18.03
C ASN A 9 24.24 5.43 18.87
N SER A 10 24.11 5.52 20.19
CA SER A 10 24.34 4.40 21.10
C SER A 10 23.24 3.34 21.06
N LEU A 11 21.98 3.73 20.81
CA LEU A 11 20.81 2.84 20.91
C LEU A 11 20.30 2.36 19.55
N ILE A 12 20.18 3.26 18.57
CA ILE A 12 19.61 2.97 17.25
C ILE A 12 20.73 3.06 16.22
N LYS A 13 21.19 1.93 15.69
CA LYS A 13 22.34 1.89 14.75
C LYS A 13 21.94 2.18 13.31
N LYS A 14 20.73 1.80 12.92
CA LYS A 14 20.17 2.06 11.59
C LYS A 14 18.66 1.83 11.57
N ILE A 15 17.99 2.52 10.68
CA ILE A 15 16.59 2.33 10.33
C ILE A 15 16.50 1.93 8.86
N LYS A 16 15.72 0.89 8.58
CA LYS A 16 15.47 0.37 7.23
C LYS A 16 13.97 0.40 6.93
N ILE A 17 13.59 0.80 5.73
CA ILE A 17 12.20 0.86 5.30
C ILE A 17 12.03 0.02 4.03
N SER A 18 11.04 -0.88 4.04
CA SER A 18 10.71 -1.76 2.91
C SER A 18 9.20 -2.01 2.88
N GLY A 19 8.48 -1.44 1.91
CA GLY A 19 7.02 -1.55 1.85
C GLY A 19 6.35 -1.08 3.16
N PRO A 20 5.54 -1.91 3.83
CA PRO A 20 4.92 -1.57 5.12
C PRO A 20 5.83 -1.80 6.34
N PHE A 21 7.08 -2.20 6.15
CA PHE A 21 7.97 -2.57 7.25
C PHE A 21 8.97 -1.45 7.58
N ILE A 22 9.04 -1.09 8.87
CA ILE A 22 10.13 -0.28 9.43
C ILE A 22 10.96 -1.17 10.34
N SER A 23 12.23 -1.35 10.01
CA SER A 23 13.17 -2.17 10.78
C SER A 23 14.13 -1.29 11.56
N VAL A 24 14.11 -1.40 12.89
CA VAL A 24 15.00 -0.66 13.80
C VAL A 24 16.07 -1.61 14.32
N TYR A 25 17.33 -1.28 14.06
CA TYR A 25 18.46 -2.10 14.47
C TYR A 25 19.08 -1.55 15.75
N VAL A 26 19.17 -2.42 16.76
CA VAL A 26 19.60 -2.08 18.12
C VAL A 26 20.80 -2.96 18.48
N PRO A 27 21.84 -2.43 19.15
CA PRO A 27 22.94 -3.24 19.66
C PRO A 27 22.43 -4.32 20.61
N GLN A 28 23.02 -5.52 20.57
CA GLN A 28 22.60 -6.62 21.44
C GLN A 28 22.63 -6.27 22.94
N THR A 29 23.60 -5.45 23.36
CA THR A 29 23.72 -4.97 24.74
C THR A 29 22.56 -4.07 25.17
N GLU A 30 21.93 -3.38 24.22
CA GLU A 30 20.86 -2.39 24.50
C GLU A 30 19.44 -2.94 24.29
N LEU A 31 19.28 -4.21 23.90
CA LEU A 31 17.96 -4.77 23.57
C LEU A 31 16.96 -4.69 24.72
N LYS A 32 17.40 -4.99 25.94
CA LYS A 32 16.54 -4.94 27.11
C LYS A 32 16.14 -3.50 27.42
N ASN A 33 17.08 -2.57 27.28
CA ASN A 33 16.84 -1.15 27.45
C ASN A 33 15.82 -0.64 26.42
N PHE A 34 16.03 -0.92 25.13
CA PHE A 34 15.10 -0.56 24.07
C PHE A 34 13.68 -1.10 24.30
N LYS A 35 13.55 -2.39 24.69
CA LYS A 35 12.24 -2.98 24.97
C LYS A 35 11.52 -2.32 26.13
N ASN A 36 12.24 -1.98 27.19
CA ASN A 36 11.68 -1.33 28.35
C ASN A 36 11.28 0.12 28.03
N LYS A 37 12.17 0.86 27.38
CA LYS A 37 11.98 2.27 27.04
C LYS A 37 10.84 2.47 26.03
N TYR A 38 10.82 1.67 24.97
CA TYR A 38 9.84 1.78 23.87
C TYR A 38 8.74 0.71 23.95
N GLY A 39 8.41 0.23 25.14
CA GLY A 39 7.35 -0.77 25.33
C GLY A 39 5.99 -0.36 24.75
N LYS A 40 5.66 0.95 24.78
CA LYS A 40 4.44 1.49 24.14
C LYS A 40 4.46 1.30 22.62
N LEU A 41 5.59 1.59 21.96
CA LEU A 41 5.76 1.37 20.53
C LEU A 41 5.57 -0.12 20.18
N LEU A 42 6.11 -1.03 21.00
CA LEU A 42 5.94 -2.47 20.82
C LEU A 42 4.50 -2.95 21.05
N GLY A 43 3.71 -2.24 21.86
CA GLY A 43 2.29 -2.52 22.07
C GLY A 43 1.39 -1.95 20.98
N GLN A 44 1.82 -0.89 20.30
CA GLN A 44 1.04 -0.21 19.27
C GLN A 44 1.22 -0.81 17.87
N TYR A 45 2.41 -1.30 17.56
CA TYR A 45 2.72 -1.91 16.26
C TYR A 45 2.96 -3.40 16.42
N SER A 46 2.41 -4.18 15.49
CA SER A 46 2.77 -5.58 15.38
C SER A 46 4.26 -5.71 15.00
N ILE A 47 4.91 -6.76 15.50
CA ILE A 47 6.34 -7.01 15.26
C ILE A 47 6.52 -8.39 14.66
N LEU A 48 7.31 -8.49 13.59
CA LEU A 48 7.73 -9.79 13.07
C LEU A 48 8.76 -10.41 14.02
N SER A 49 8.46 -11.60 14.50
CA SER A 49 9.44 -12.45 15.18
C SER A 49 10.60 -12.75 14.22
N ILE A 50 11.82 -12.64 14.73
CA ILE A 50 13.04 -12.89 13.95
C ILE A 50 13.03 -14.34 13.44
N GLY A 51 13.19 -14.52 12.13
CA GLY A 51 13.34 -15.83 11.48
C GLY A 51 12.04 -16.59 11.21
N GLN A 52 10.89 -15.92 11.19
CA GLN A 52 9.59 -16.55 10.94
C GLN A 52 8.93 -16.00 9.66
N GLY A 53 8.89 -16.79 8.60
CA GLY A 53 8.01 -16.56 7.44
C GLY A 53 8.57 -15.64 6.34
N LEU A 54 7.94 -15.74 5.16
CA LEU A 54 8.26 -14.98 3.95
C LEU A 54 8.13 -13.47 4.16
N MET A 55 7.20 -13.02 5.01
CA MET A 55 7.06 -11.60 5.35
C MET A 55 8.27 -11.06 6.14
N HIS A 56 8.89 -11.88 6.99
CA HIS A 56 10.14 -11.52 7.65
C HIS A 56 11.30 -11.42 6.64
N ASP A 57 11.38 -12.34 5.69
CA ASP A 57 12.43 -12.31 4.67
C ASP A 57 12.28 -11.12 3.73
N PHE A 58 11.05 -10.76 3.39
CA PHE A 58 10.74 -9.54 2.66
C PHE A 58 11.17 -8.29 3.44
N ALA A 59 10.92 -8.23 4.76
CA ALA A 59 11.43 -7.13 5.60
C ALA A 59 12.97 -7.08 5.63
N HIS A 60 13.65 -8.20 5.48
CA HIS A 60 15.11 -8.26 5.32
C HIS A 60 15.60 -7.95 3.92
N TYR A 61 14.74 -7.91 2.91
CA TYR A 61 15.12 -7.77 1.51
C TYR A 61 16.24 -8.76 1.14
N THR A 62 16.27 -9.93 1.77
CA THR A 62 17.29 -10.96 1.53
C THR A 62 16.87 -11.78 0.33
N HIS A 63 17.47 -11.46 -0.81
CA HIS A 63 17.41 -12.25 -2.02
C HIS A 63 17.98 -13.67 -1.76
N ASN A 64 17.38 -14.71 -2.36
CA ASN A 64 17.96 -16.06 -2.52
C ASN A 64 18.17 -16.97 -1.29
N LYS A 65 17.53 -16.75 -0.14
CA LYS A 65 17.51 -17.78 0.93
C LYS A 65 16.28 -18.71 0.94
N HIS A 66 15.23 -18.39 0.18
CA HIS A 66 13.94 -19.07 0.35
C HIS A 66 13.37 -19.81 -0.86
N LEU A 67 14.12 -19.94 -1.97
CA LEU A 67 13.88 -21.03 -2.93
C LEU A 67 14.83 -22.23 -2.70
N SER A 68 15.71 -22.14 -1.70
CA SER A 68 16.54 -23.24 -1.18
C SER A 68 16.02 -23.75 0.18
N PHE A 69 14.69 -23.79 0.35
CA PHE A 69 14.04 -24.22 1.60
C PHE A 69 14.39 -25.66 2.02
N LEU A 70 15.03 -26.44 1.14
CA LEU A 70 15.51 -27.78 1.44
C LEU A 70 16.91 -27.84 2.07
N THR A 71 17.76 -26.79 2.03
CA THR A 71 19.19 -26.97 2.38
C THR A 71 19.97 -25.77 2.97
N ALA A 72 19.37 -24.65 3.36
CA ALA A 72 20.16 -23.50 3.84
C ALA A 72 20.35 -23.44 5.38
N LYS A 73 21.58 -23.75 5.83
CA LYS A 73 22.09 -23.57 7.21
C LYS A 73 21.86 -22.14 7.75
N LYS A 74 21.54 -22.07 9.05
CA LYS A 74 21.56 -20.85 9.90
C LYS A 74 22.81 -20.01 9.60
N SER A 75 22.64 -18.87 8.95
CA SER A 75 23.75 -17.93 8.75
C SER A 75 24.09 -17.23 10.06
N SER A 76 25.30 -17.47 10.54
CA SER A 76 25.95 -16.80 11.64
C SER A 76 26.49 -15.41 11.23
N GLN A 77 26.69 -14.56 12.25
CA GLN A 77 27.55 -13.36 12.28
C GLN A 77 26.99 -12.02 11.77
N THR A 78 26.15 -11.39 12.58
CA THR A 78 26.45 -10.12 13.28
C THR A 78 25.40 -9.91 14.39
N GLU A 79 25.85 -9.66 15.62
CA GLU A 79 25.06 -9.58 16.86
C GLU A 79 24.20 -8.30 16.97
N ASN A 80 23.51 -7.89 15.91
CA ASN A 80 22.46 -6.88 16.01
C ASN A 80 21.11 -7.59 15.91
N LYS A 81 20.31 -7.56 16.98
CA LYS A 81 18.89 -7.92 16.86
C LYS A 81 18.12 -6.66 16.47
N HIS A 82 17.22 -6.82 15.53
CA HIS A 82 16.39 -5.75 15.00
C HIS A 82 14.92 -6.07 15.22
N PHE A 83 14.09 -5.02 15.24
CA PHE A 83 12.64 -5.13 15.36
C PHE A 83 12.04 -4.74 14.01
N HIS A 84 11.24 -5.61 13.41
CA HIS A 84 10.45 -5.28 12.22
C HIS A 84 9.06 -4.85 12.65
N PHE A 85 8.82 -3.55 12.65
CA PHE A 85 7.51 -2.99 12.91
C PHE A 85 6.68 -3.07 11.64
N ILE A 86 5.46 -3.56 11.81
CA ILE A 86 4.49 -3.75 10.74
C ILE A 86 3.51 -2.58 10.78
N LEU A 87 3.50 -1.77 9.74
CA LEU A 87 2.49 -0.74 9.57
C LEU A 87 1.23 -1.30 8.89
N PRO A 88 0.05 -0.70 9.14
CA PRO A 88 -1.20 -1.09 8.49
C PRO A 88 -1.27 -0.76 7.00
N ALA A 89 -0.27 -0.04 6.46
CA ALA A 89 -0.15 0.33 5.07
C ALA A 89 1.34 0.52 4.72
N THR A 90 1.63 0.68 3.44
CA THR A 90 2.98 1.06 2.96
C THR A 90 3.47 2.32 3.69
N VAL A 91 4.78 2.37 3.99
CA VAL A 91 5.38 3.50 4.69
C VAL A 91 5.31 4.76 3.80
N THR A 92 4.89 5.86 4.40
CA THR A 92 4.71 7.19 3.79
C THR A 92 5.43 8.22 4.66
N GLU A 93 5.70 9.41 4.14
CA GLU A 93 6.27 10.52 4.93
C GLU A 93 5.48 10.74 6.23
N SER A 94 4.15 10.78 6.12
CA SER A 94 3.21 11.03 7.20
C SER A 94 3.27 9.98 8.32
N ASN A 95 3.22 8.69 7.98
CA ASN A 95 3.23 7.63 8.98
C ASN A 95 4.65 7.36 9.53
N LEU A 96 5.70 7.70 8.76
CA LEU A 96 7.08 7.65 9.21
C LEU A 96 7.34 8.71 10.29
N ILE A 97 6.86 9.95 10.10
CA ILE A 97 6.93 10.99 11.14
C ILE A 97 6.28 10.50 12.44
N THR A 98 5.07 9.95 12.33
CA THR A 98 4.33 9.41 13.47
C THR A 98 5.11 8.31 14.19
N PHE A 99 5.70 7.38 13.44
CA PHE A 99 6.52 6.32 13.98
C PHE A 99 7.78 6.86 14.67
N LEU A 100 8.48 7.83 14.07
CA LEU A 100 9.71 8.39 14.62
C LEU A 100 9.48 9.23 15.88
N ASN A 101 8.29 9.79 16.05
CA ASN A 101 7.94 10.54 17.25
C ASN A 101 7.81 9.67 18.51
N PHE A 102 7.82 8.34 18.40
CA PHE A 102 7.95 7.46 19.55
C PHE A 102 9.35 7.46 20.17
N PHE A 103 10.38 7.86 19.41
CA PHE A 103 11.75 7.91 19.92
C PHE A 103 12.01 9.22 20.65
N ASP A 104 12.68 9.14 21.80
CA ASP A 104 13.10 10.32 22.55
C ASP A 104 14.21 11.07 21.79
N ASP A 105 14.30 12.39 22.00
CA ASP A 105 15.31 13.22 21.32
C ASP A 105 16.76 12.88 21.70
N GLU A 106 16.96 12.22 22.86
CA GLU A 106 18.26 11.67 23.28
C GLU A 106 18.70 10.46 22.43
N ASP A 107 17.74 9.65 21.96
CA ASP A 107 18.01 8.44 21.18
C ASP A 107 17.85 8.66 19.68
N LEU A 108 17.11 9.69 19.25
CA LEU A 108 17.08 10.13 17.87
C LEU A 108 16.71 11.62 17.87
N SER A 109 17.69 12.48 17.65
CA SER A 109 17.48 13.93 17.71
C SER A 109 16.44 14.41 16.69
N LYS A 110 15.82 15.57 16.97
CA LYS A 110 14.89 16.24 16.04
C LYS A 110 15.47 16.42 14.64
N GLU A 111 16.76 16.74 14.55
CA GLU A 111 17.45 16.89 13.26
C GLU A 111 17.59 15.54 12.53
N GLN A 112 17.99 14.49 13.25
CA GLN A 112 18.08 13.14 12.66
C GLN A 112 16.71 12.64 12.17
N LYS A 113 15.64 12.89 12.92
CA LYS A 113 14.26 12.57 12.53
C LYS A 113 13.87 13.30 11.24
N ARG A 114 14.08 14.63 11.19
CA ARG A 114 13.79 15.46 10.00
C ARG A 114 14.58 15.03 8.77
N GLN A 115 15.87 14.78 8.95
CA GLN A 115 16.74 14.33 7.87
C GLN A 115 16.30 12.96 7.32
N LEU A 116 15.96 12.01 8.19
CA LEU A 116 15.47 10.70 7.78
C LEU A 116 14.19 10.83 6.93
N VAL A 117 13.23 11.62 7.38
CA VAL A 117 11.96 11.85 6.67
C VAL A 117 12.21 12.48 5.29
N LYS A 118 13.07 13.51 5.23
CA LYS A 118 13.44 14.16 3.97
C LYS A 118 14.09 13.19 2.99
N GLU A 119 15.10 12.45 3.44
CA GLU A 119 15.80 11.49 2.58
C GLU A 119 14.89 10.33 2.13
N PHE A 120 13.95 9.91 2.98
CA PHE A 120 12.95 8.92 2.59
C PHE A 120 12.00 9.46 1.52
N LYS A 121 11.54 10.71 1.65
CA LYS A 121 10.70 11.37 0.64
C LYS A 121 11.41 11.48 -0.70
N ASP A 122 12.65 11.97 -0.70
CA ASP A 122 13.46 12.07 -1.91
C ASP A 122 13.63 10.68 -2.56
N HIS A 123 13.83 9.64 -1.76
CA HIS A 123 13.88 8.26 -2.25
C HIS A 123 12.53 7.78 -2.80
N SER A 124 11.40 8.09 -2.17
CA SER A 124 10.08 7.61 -2.61
C SER A 124 9.56 8.31 -3.86
N ASP A 125 9.97 9.56 -4.07
CA ASP A 125 9.49 10.39 -5.18
C ASP A 125 10.34 10.19 -6.45
N THR A 126 11.54 9.62 -6.33
CA THR A 126 12.39 9.31 -7.49
C THR A 126 11.91 8.04 -8.18
N VAL A 127 11.60 8.10 -9.48
CA VAL A 127 11.34 6.90 -10.29
C VAL A 127 12.67 6.42 -10.86
N THR A 128 13.10 5.24 -10.43
CA THR A 128 14.28 4.56 -11.00
C THR A 128 13.97 3.08 -11.18
N LEU A 129 14.67 2.42 -12.12
CA LEU A 129 14.56 0.97 -12.30
C LEU A 129 14.84 0.17 -11.01
N GLU A 130 15.69 0.67 -10.11
CA GLU A 130 15.94 0.03 -8.81
C GLU A 130 14.72 0.10 -7.89
N ILE A 131 14.07 1.25 -7.81
CA ILE A 131 12.85 1.45 -7.01
C ILE A 131 11.68 0.64 -7.60
N LEU A 132 11.54 0.63 -8.93
CA LEU A 132 10.53 -0.18 -9.61
C LEU A 132 10.75 -1.69 -9.37
N LEU A 133 12.00 -2.15 -9.44
CA LEU A 133 12.36 -3.54 -9.11
C LEU A 133 11.97 -3.91 -7.67
N GLU A 134 12.16 -3.01 -6.72
CA GLU A 134 11.79 -3.24 -5.32
C GLU A 134 10.28 -3.35 -5.13
N GLN A 135 9.51 -2.54 -5.84
CA GLN A 135 8.05 -2.60 -5.85
C GLN A 135 7.56 -3.92 -6.44
N ILE A 136 8.12 -4.34 -7.59
CA ILE A 136 7.83 -5.65 -8.20
C ILE A 136 8.12 -6.79 -7.22
N LYS A 137 9.30 -6.75 -6.57
CA LYS A 137 9.67 -7.74 -5.55
C LYS A 137 8.66 -7.77 -4.41
N ALA A 138 8.22 -6.62 -3.92
CA ALA A 138 7.19 -6.55 -2.88
C ALA A 138 5.91 -7.28 -3.30
N TYR A 139 5.49 -7.16 -4.56
CA TYR A 139 4.28 -7.82 -5.06
C TYR A 139 4.45 -9.33 -5.05
N ASN A 140 5.59 -9.80 -5.57
CA ASN A 140 5.96 -11.21 -5.58
C ASN A 140 6.02 -11.81 -4.17
N TYR A 141 6.55 -11.07 -3.20
CA TYR A 141 6.59 -11.51 -1.80
C TYR A 141 5.21 -11.60 -1.17
N ILE A 142 4.32 -10.62 -1.41
CA ILE A 142 2.96 -10.66 -0.84
C ILE A 142 2.17 -11.84 -1.42
N ILE A 143 2.25 -12.08 -2.73
CA ILE A 143 1.60 -13.26 -3.34
C ILE A 143 2.24 -14.56 -2.86
N SER A 144 3.56 -14.62 -2.73
CA SER A 144 4.22 -15.82 -2.21
C SER A 144 3.79 -16.11 -0.77
N ALA A 145 3.74 -15.09 0.09
CA ALA A 145 3.27 -15.20 1.46
C ALA A 145 1.81 -15.67 1.54
N LEU A 146 0.97 -15.22 0.60
CA LEU A 146 -0.40 -15.70 0.49
C LEU A 146 -0.45 -17.19 0.15
N LEU A 147 0.24 -17.61 -0.91
CA LEU A 147 0.22 -18.98 -1.40
C LEU A 147 0.86 -19.99 -0.43
N HIS A 148 1.75 -19.52 0.45
CA HIS A 148 2.40 -20.34 1.47
C HIS A 148 1.77 -20.16 2.86
N GLU A 149 0.60 -19.53 2.96
CA GLU A 149 -0.15 -19.34 4.21
C GLU A 149 0.71 -18.68 5.33
N ASP A 150 1.50 -17.66 4.97
CA ASP A 150 2.32 -16.91 5.93
C ASP A 150 1.46 -16.34 7.06
N HIS A 151 1.83 -16.62 8.29
CA HIS A 151 1.04 -16.30 9.48
C HIS A 151 0.91 -14.81 9.77
N TYR A 152 1.71 -13.94 9.13
CA TYR A 152 1.59 -12.49 9.25
C TYR A 152 0.69 -11.87 8.20
N LEU A 153 0.47 -12.52 7.05
CA LEU A 153 -0.38 -11.96 6.00
C LEU A 153 -1.83 -11.72 6.48
N PRO A 154 -2.49 -12.62 7.24
CA PRO A 154 -3.84 -12.35 7.77
C PRO A 154 -3.92 -11.15 8.72
N LYS A 155 -2.79 -10.72 9.30
CA LYS A 155 -2.73 -9.53 10.17
C LYS A 155 -2.56 -8.24 9.37
N LEU A 156 -1.84 -8.33 8.26
CA LEU A 156 -1.57 -7.22 7.34
C LEU A 156 -2.76 -6.97 6.40
N MET A 157 -3.25 -8.03 5.79
CA MET A 157 -4.27 -8.00 4.75
C MET A 157 -5.39 -9.01 5.06
N PRO A 158 -6.17 -8.77 6.15
CA PRO A 158 -7.21 -9.70 6.59
C PRO A 158 -8.31 -9.92 5.54
N LEU A 159 -8.75 -8.87 4.84
CA LEU A 159 -9.82 -9.01 3.84
C LEU A 159 -9.33 -9.75 2.60
N PHE A 160 -8.10 -9.47 2.16
CA PHE A 160 -7.49 -10.20 1.04
C PHE A 160 -7.26 -11.66 1.38
N THR A 161 -6.82 -11.95 2.60
CA THR A 161 -6.68 -13.33 3.11
C THR A 161 -8.02 -14.07 3.11
N GLU A 162 -9.09 -13.45 3.65
CA GLU A 162 -10.44 -14.04 3.63
C GLU A 162 -10.94 -14.26 2.20
N PHE A 163 -10.74 -13.27 1.33
CA PHE A 163 -11.10 -13.33 -0.09
C PHE A 163 -10.48 -14.54 -0.78
N VAL A 164 -9.17 -14.75 -0.61
CA VAL A 164 -8.46 -15.88 -1.23
C VAL A 164 -8.91 -17.21 -0.62
N ASN A 165 -9.00 -17.30 0.72
CA ASN A 165 -9.44 -18.51 1.40
C ASN A 165 -10.83 -18.97 0.94
N ASN A 166 -11.76 -18.02 0.75
CA ASN A 166 -13.10 -18.32 0.26
C ASN A 166 -13.12 -18.65 -1.24
N LEU A 167 -12.08 -18.28 -1.98
CA LEU A 167 -11.89 -18.59 -3.40
C LEU A 167 -11.15 -19.94 -3.62
N MET A 168 -10.41 -20.44 -2.63
CA MET A 168 -9.62 -21.69 -2.72
C MET A 168 -10.34 -22.89 -3.35
N PRO A 169 -11.64 -23.15 -3.09
CA PRO A 169 -12.35 -24.26 -3.74
C PRO A 169 -12.33 -24.20 -5.27
N PHE A 170 -12.19 -23.01 -5.85
CA PHE A 170 -12.15 -22.78 -7.30
C PHE A 170 -10.72 -22.69 -7.85
N LEU A 171 -9.71 -22.52 -7.00
CA LEU A 171 -8.31 -22.41 -7.38
C LEU A 171 -7.61 -23.77 -7.45
N ASN A 172 -8.13 -24.78 -6.74
CA ASN A 172 -7.53 -26.13 -6.65
C ASN A 172 -7.84 -27.05 -7.86
N GLY A 173 -8.36 -26.48 -8.96
CA GLY A 173 -8.64 -27.21 -10.20
C GLY A 173 -7.39 -27.45 -11.05
N ASN A 174 -7.53 -28.24 -12.12
CA ASN A 174 -6.50 -28.38 -13.13
C ASN A 174 -6.28 -27.01 -13.82
N PRO A 175 -5.06 -26.42 -13.81
CA PRO A 175 -4.81 -25.11 -14.40
C PRO A 175 -5.03 -25.06 -15.92
N ASP A 176 -5.04 -26.21 -16.59
CA ASP A 176 -5.30 -26.33 -18.02
C ASP A 176 -6.80 -26.45 -18.36
N GLU A 177 -7.67 -26.55 -17.36
CA GLU A 177 -9.12 -26.64 -17.55
C GLU A 177 -9.82 -25.32 -17.20
N PRO A 178 -10.76 -24.85 -18.05
CA PRO A 178 -11.52 -23.65 -17.75
C PRO A 178 -12.39 -23.88 -16.50
N VAL A 179 -12.23 -23.02 -15.50
CA VAL A 179 -13.05 -23.06 -14.29
C VAL A 179 -14.40 -22.40 -14.57
N ASP A 180 -15.45 -23.21 -14.68
CA ASP A 180 -16.82 -22.73 -14.84
C ASP A 180 -17.47 -22.45 -13.47
N ILE A 181 -17.56 -21.18 -13.11
CA ILE A 181 -18.20 -20.72 -11.87
C ILE A 181 -19.52 -20.05 -12.22
N SER A 182 -20.63 -20.60 -11.72
CA SER A 182 -21.94 -20.00 -11.89
C SER A 182 -21.99 -18.55 -11.35
N PRO A 183 -22.57 -17.59 -12.09
CA PRO A 183 -22.72 -16.20 -11.65
C PRO A 183 -23.57 -16.02 -10.39
N SER A 184 -24.36 -17.03 -10.01
CA SER A 184 -25.20 -17.00 -8.80
C SER A 184 -24.44 -17.33 -7.52
N ILE A 185 -23.22 -17.87 -7.63
CA ILE A 185 -22.41 -18.23 -6.47
C ILE A 185 -21.74 -16.97 -5.94
N ASN A 186 -21.93 -16.70 -4.66
CA ASN A 186 -21.29 -15.59 -3.97
C ASN A 186 -20.32 -16.11 -2.91
N ILE A 187 -19.21 -15.39 -2.73
CA ILE A 187 -18.29 -15.56 -1.62
C ILE A 187 -18.39 -14.36 -0.67
N LYS A 188 -18.10 -14.62 0.59
CA LYS A 188 -18.04 -13.59 1.62
C LYS A 188 -16.67 -12.91 1.61
N VAL A 189 -16.65 -11.59 1.78
CA VAL A 189 -15.45 -10.81 2.08
C VAL A 189 -15.83 -9.74 3.09
N GLY A 190 -15.35 -9.86 4.33
CA GLY A 190 -15.79 -9.03 5.45
C GLY A 190 -17.31 -9.12 5.64
N ASN A 191 -18.00 -7.98 5.50
CA ASN A 191 -19.46 -7.93 5.61
C ASN A 191 -20.18 -7.97 4.25
N GLN A 192 -19.46 -8.21 3.16
CA GLN A 192 -19.99 -8.21 1.81
C GLN A 192 -20.11 -9.61 1.22
N GLN A 193 -20.99 -9.73 0.23
CA GLN A 193 -21.10 -10.87 -0.67
C GLN A 193 -20.75 -10.39 -2.07
N ILE A 194 -19.82 -11.07 -2.73
CA ILE A 194 -19.40 -10.76 -4.10
C ILE A 194 -19.50 -12.01 -4.96
N SER A 195 -19.73 -11.83 -6.26
CA SER A 195 -19.76 -12.95 -7.21
C SER A 195 -18.44 -13.71 -7.18
N ALA A 196 -18.51 -15.03 -6.93
CA ALA A 196 -17.35 -15.92 -6.95
C ALA A 196 -16.65 -15.93 -8.31
N ARG A 197 -17.42 -15.85 -9.41
CA ARG A 197 -16.89 -15.75 -10.78
C ARG A 197 -16.06 -14.50 -10.99
N ASP A 198 -16.62 -13.32 -10.68
CA ASP A 198 -15.90 -12.06 -10.82
C ASP A 198 -14.70 -12.00 -9.88
N ALA A 199 -14.81 -12.50 -8.64
CA ALA A 199 -13.70 -12.67 -7.71
C ALA A 199 -12.57 -13.51 -8.31
N TYR A 200 -12.89 -14.68 -8.87
CA TYR A 200 -11.94 -15.56 -9.54
C TYR A 200 -11.24 -14.85 -10.70
N ASN A 201 -12.00 -14.25 -11.62
CA ASN A 201 -11.45 -13.56 -12.78
C ASN A 201 -10.51 -12.42 -12.38
N ASN A 202 -10.88 -11.63 -11.38
CA ASN A 202 -10.06 -10.54 -10.88
C ASN A 202 -8.79 -11.03 -10.18
N PHE A 203 -8.87 -12.12 -9.41
CA PHE A 203 -7.69 -12.70 -8.77
C PHE A 203 -6.73 -13.30 -9.79
N THR A 204 -7.25 -14.03 -10.78
CA THR A 204 -6.44 -14.59 -11.88
C THR A 204 -5.77 -13.47 -12.67
N ALA A 205 -6.49 -12.41 -13.04
CA ALA A 205 -5.90 -11.25 -13.71
C ALA A 205 -4.77 -10.61 -12.87
N LEU A 206 -4.97 -10.46 -11.55
CA LEU A 206 -3.94 -9.96 -10.64
C LEU A 206 -2.68 -10.85 -10.67
N LEU A 207 -2.85 -12.17 -10.57
CA LEU A 207 -1.74 -13.13 -10.63
C LEU A 207 -1.02 -13.09 -11.98
N THR A 208 -1.75 -12.96 -13.10
CA THR A 208 -1.17 -12.84 -14.44
C THR A 208 -0.29 -11.60 -14.56
N HIS A 209 -0.76 -10.43 -14.11
CA HIS A 209 0.04 -9.20 -14.12
C HIS A 209 1.29 -9.30 -13.25
N ILE A 210 1.19 -9.94 -12.09
CA ILE A 210 2.35 -10.20 -11.21
C ILE A 210 3.34 -11.17 -11.87
N GLY A 211 2.84 -12.13 -12.66
CA GLY A 211 3.66 -12.97 -13.53
C GLY A 211 4.46 -12.14 -14.55
N PHE A 212 3.83 -11.20 -15.26
CA PHE A 212 4.55 -10.30 -16.17
C PHE A 212 5.60 -9.45 -15.46
N LEU A 213 5.26 -8.92 -14.28
CA LEU A 213 6.20 -8.15 -13.46
C LEU A 213 7.39 -9.00 -13.02
N SER A 214 7.20 -10.28 -12.71
CA SER A 214 8.28 -11.21 -12.41
C SER A 214 9.24 -11.36 -13.59
N SER A 215 8.73 -11.47 -14.81
CA SER A 215 9.57 -11.50 -16.02
C SER A 215 10.34 -10.20 -16.24
N PHE A 216 9.73 -9.04 -15.96
CA PHE A 216 10.47 -7.76 -15.96
C PHE A 216 11.59 -7.76 -14.91
N GLN A 217 11.32 -8.24 -13.69
CA GLN A 217 12.34 -8.39 -12.65
C GLN A 217 13.54 -9.22 -13.14
N GLU A 218 13.30 -10.35 -13.80
CA GLU A 218 14.37 -11.21 -14.33
C GLU A 218 15.24 -10.45 -15.34
N ILE A 219 14.62 -9.68 -16.24
CA ILE A 219 15.34 -8.85 -17.21
C ILE A 219 16.18 -7.77 -16.52
N ILE A 220 15.62 -7.07 -15.52
CA ILE A 220 16.36 -6.06 -14.74
C ILE A 220 17.59 -6.70 -14.08
N GLU A 221 17.43 -7.88 -13.50
CA GLU A 221 18.52 -8.59 -12.82
C GLU A 221 19.59 -9.12 -13.80
N GLN A 222 19.19 -9.55 -15.00
CA GLN A 222 20.11 -9.92 -16.07
C GLN A 222 20.93 -8.72 -16.52
N LEU A 223 20.29 -7.58 -16.79
CA LEU A 223 20.95 -6.33 -17.20
C LEU A 223 21.93 -5.82 -16.12
N LYS A 224 21.58 -5.95 -14.83
CA LYS A 224 22.48 -5.59 -13.72
C LYS A 224 23.72 -6.49 -13.63
N LYS A 225 23.63 -7.78 -14.01
CA LYS A 225 24.73 -8.74 -13.91
C LYS A 225 25.62 -8.78 -15.15
N GLY A 226 25.04 -8.63 -16.34
CA GLY A 226 25.72 -8.82 -17.62
C GLY A 226 26.40 -7.59 -18.22
N GLY A 227 26.14 -6.39 -17.67
CA GLY A 227 26.54 -5.13 -18.32
C GLY A 227 25.72 -4.86 -19.59
N LYS A 228 25.82 -3.64 -20.15
CA LYS A 228 25.06 -3.20 -21.34
C LYS A 228 25.30 -4.06 -22.61
N GLU A 229 26.32 -4.93 -22.61
CA GLU A 229 26.77 -5.70 -23.78
C GLU A 229 26.06 -7.06 -23.94
N ALA A 230 25.26 -7.49 -22.96
CA ALA A 230 24.52 -8.75 -23.04
C ALA A 230 23.29 -8.63 -23.97
N ALA A 231 23.37 -9.25 -25.16
CA ALA A 231 22.26 -9.60 -26.05
C ALA A 231 21.09 -8.59 -26.16
N ILE A 232 21.42 -7.31 -26.42
CA ILE A 232 20.45 -6.21 -26.55
C ILE A 232 19.25 -6.56 -27.46
N PRO A 233 19.41 -7.21 -28.64
CA PRO A 233 18.29 -7.54 -29.50
C PRO A 233 17.29 -8.52 -28.86
N GLU A 234 17.77 -9.58 -28.22
CA GLU A 234 16.93 -10.59 -27.57
C GLU A 234 16.19 -10.01 -26.35
N ILE A 235 16.84 -9.09 -25.61
CA ILE A 235 16.22 -8.39 -24.48
C ILE A 235 15.11 -7.46 -24.97
N LYS A 236 15.35 -6.72 -26.06
CA LYS A 236 14.34 -5.83 -26.66
C LYS A 236 13.11 -6.61 -27.14
N GLU A 237 13.32 -7.73 -27.82
CA GLU A 237 12.23 -8.61 -28.28
C GLU A 237 11.39 -9.10 -27.09
N LYS A 238 12.03 -9.64 -26.05
CA LYS A 238 11.34 -10.06 -24.81
C LYS A 238 10.58 -8.94 -24.12
N LEU A 239 11.17 -7.74 -24.03
CA LEU A 239 10.50 -6.57 -23.44
C LEU A 239 9.25 -6.19 -24.23
N ASN A 240 9.33 -6.16 -25.58
CA ASN A 240 8.18 -5.86 -26.43
C ASN A 240 7.08 -6.93 -26.33
N GLU A 241 7.44 -8.21 -26.26
CA GLU A 241 6.48 -9.29 -26.01
C GLU A 241 5.78 -9.16 -24.65
N LEU A 242 6.53 -8.81 -23.60
CA LEU A 242 5.99 -8.57 -22.27
C LEU A 242 5.08 -7.35 -22.23
N PHE A 243 5.50 -6.22 -22.80
CA PHE A 243 4.66 -5.03 -22.89
C PHE A 243 3.39 -5.31 -23.68
N LYS A 244 3.48 -6.03 -24.81
CA LYS A 244 2.30 -6.44 -25.58
C LYS A 244 1.37 -7.32 -24.76
N SER A 245 1.90 -8.32 -24.04
CA SER A 245 1.12 -9.23 -23.20
C SER A 245 0.43 -8.49 -22.06
N ALA A 246 1.14 -7.59 -21.40
CA ALA A 246 0.57 -6.69 -20.39
C ALA A 246 -0.51 -5.78 -20.97
N SER A 247 -0.35 -5.37 -22.23
CA SER A 247 -1.27 -4.45 -22.91
C SER A 247 -2.59 -5.10 -23.36
N THR A 248 -2.58 -6.41 -23.61
CA THR A 248 -3.76 -7.15 -24.06
C THR A 248 -4.48 -7.89 -22.95
N THR A 249 -3.87 -7.96 -21.76
CA THR A 249 -4.46 -8.62 -20.59
C THR A 249 -5.37 -7.65 -19.83
N PRO A 250 -6.62 -8.05 -19.50
CA PRO A 250 -7.50 -7.22 -18.68
C PRO A 250 -6.94 -6.98 -17.28
N PHE A 251 -6.99 -5.74 -16.81
CA PHE A 251 -6.63 -5.43 -15.43
C PHE A 251 -7.64 -6.02 -14.44
N PRO A 252 -7.17 -6.47 -13.25
CA PRO A 252 -8.08 -6.82 -12.17
C PRO A 252 -8.92 -5.61 -11.78
N ASN A 253 -10.15 -5.83 -11.34
CA ASN A 253 -11.09 -4.80 -10.89
C ASN A 253 -11.78 -5.19 -9.58
N PHE A 254 -11.27 -4.65 -8.46
CA PHE A 254 -11.82 -4.89 -7.13
C PHE A 254 -12.86 -3.86 -6.68
N SER A 255 -13.33 -2.96 -7.57
CA SER A 255 -14.29 -1.90 -7.24
C SER A 255 -15.62 -2.39 -6.66
N ALA A 256 -16.01 -3.63 -6.96
CA ALA A 256 -17.19 -4.27 -6.40
C ALA A 256 -17.07 -4.52 -4.88
N SER A 257 -15.86 -4.52 -4.33
CA SER A 257 -15.60 -4.59 -2.89
C SER A 257 -14.69 -3.45 -2.42
N PRO A 258 -15.26 -2.26 -2.10
CA PRO A 258 -14.48 -1.05 -1.80
C PRO A 258 -13.50 -1.21 -0.62
N TYR A 259 -13.84 -1.97 0.42
CA TYR A 259 -12.93 -2.20 1.54
C TYR A 259 -11.75 -3.11 1.15
N LEU A 260 -11.99 -4.18 0.40
CA LEU A 260 -10.94 -5.03 -0.14
C LEU A 260 -10.03 -4.21 -1.08
N PHE A 261 -10.62 -3.40 -1.96
CA PHE A 261 -9.88 -2.52 -2.85
C PHE A 261 -8.97 -1.54 -2.08
N ASN A 262 -9.51 -0.88 -1.05
CA ASN A 262 -8.72 0.03 -0.21
C ASN A 262 -7.57 -0.68 0.51
N GLU A 263 -7.80 -1.88 1.06
CA GLU A 263 -6.75 -2.70 1.68
C GLU A 263 -5.67 -3.06 0.67
N LEU A 264 -6.06 -3.50 -0.53
CA LEU A 264 -5.11 -3.83 -1.58
C LEU A 264 -4.29 -2.61 -2.02
N VAL A 265 -4.91 -1.44 -2.27
CA VAL A 265 -4.16 -0.22 -2.67
C VAL A 265 -3.19 0.26 -1.58
N ALA A 266 -3.49 0.02 -0.30
CA ALA A 266 -2.60 0.37 0.81
C ALA A 266 -1.28 -0.42 0.80
N HIS A 267 -1.28 -1.65 0.26
CA HIS A 267 -0.12 -2.54 0.19
C HIS A 267 0.45 -2.71 -1.23
N PHE A 268 -0.36 -2.45 -2.25
CA PHE A 268 -0.04 -2.53 -3.67
C PHE A 268 -0.31 -1.17 -4.34
N PRO A 269 0.65 -0.23 -4.34
CA PRO A 269 0.44 1.15 -4.82
C PRO A 269 0.10 1.30 -6.31
N PHE A 270 0.16 0.24 -7.12
CA PHE A 270 -0.17 0.21 -8.55
C PHE A 270 -1.21 -0.87 -8.87
N LEU A 271 -1.96 -1.33 -7.87
CA LEU A 271 -3.06 -2.28 -8.09
C LEU A 271 -4.08 -1.71 -9.10
N ASP A 272 -4.84 -2.60 -9.72
CA ASP A 272 -6.07 -2.28 -10.44
C ASP A 272 -5.77 -1.52 -11.74
N GLY A 273 -6.48 -0.43 -12.06
CA GLY A 273 -6.24 0.35 -13.29
C GLY A 273 -4.91 1.10 -13.31
N SER A 274 -4.17 1.13 -12.21
CA SER A 274 -2.88 1.84 -12.08
C SER A 274 -1.66 0.99 -12.46
N PHE A 275 -1.86 -0.25 -12.92
CA PHE A 275 -0.80 -1.02 -13.58
C PHE A 275 -0.26 -0.29 -14.81
N ASN A 276 -1.10 0.49 -15.51
CA ASN A 276 -0.67 1.37 -16.60
C ASN A 276 0.45 2.32 -16.19
N ASP A 277 0.34 2.93 -15.02
CA ASP A 277 1.35 3.87 -14.52
C ASP A 277 2.67 3.13 -14.26
N LEU A 278 2.61 1.93 -13.66
CA LEU A 278 3.79 1.09 -13.41
C LEU A 278 4.46 0.65 -14.72
N TYR A 279 3.69 0.14 -15.69
CA TYR A 279 4.24 -0.28 -16.99
C TYR A 279 4.77 0.91 -17.78
N GLY A 280 4.14 2.08 -17.70
CA GLY A 280 4.64 3.31 -18.30
C GLY A 280 5.99 3.75 -17.71
N MET A 281 6.14 3.70 -16.39
CA MET A 281 7.43 3.97 -15.73
C MET A 281 8.49 2.94 -16.11
N LEU A 282 8.15 1.64 -16.14
CA LEU A 282 9.06 0.60 -16.59
C LEU A 282 9.52 0.83 -18.04
N HIS A 283 8.58 1.16 -18.93
CA HIS A 283 8.86 1.47 -20.33
C HIS A 283 9.85 2.63 -20.46
N GLN A 284 9.59 3.74 -19.76
CA GLN A 284 10.49 4.91 -19.74
C GLN A 284 11.90 4.55 -19.25
N GLU A 285 11.99 3.82 -18.13
CA GLU A 285 13.27 3.43 -17.55
C GLU A 285 14.06 2.46 -18.44
N PHE A 286 13.39 1.48 -19.07
CA PHE A 286 14.05 0.58 -20.03
C PHE A 286 14.48 1.30 -21.30
N THR A 287 13.66 2.20 -21.85
CA THR A 287 14.02 3.03 -23.00
C THR A 287 15.26 3.88 -22.70
N SER A 288 15.32 4.50 -21.52
CA SER A 288 16.49 5.27 -21.10
C SER A 288 17.71 4.39 -20.89
N LEU A 289 17.57 3.22 -20.26
CA LEU A 289 18.68 2.33 -19.96
C LEU A 289 19.30 1.71 -21.23
N LEU A 290 18.45 1.32 -22.18
CA LEU A 290 18.83 0.69 -23.44
C LEU A 290 19.10 1.68 -24.56
N GLU A 291 18.91 2.99 -24.31
CA GLU A 291 19.12 4.07 -25.27
C GLU A 291 18.39 3.82 -26.60
N THR A 292 17.09 3.48 -26.53
CA THR A 292 16.31 3.02 -27.69
C THR A 292 14.86 3.49 -27.69
N ASP A 293 14.34 3.82 -28.87
CA ASP A 293 12.94 4.17 -29.15
C ASP A 293 12.12 2.97 -29.69
N GLU A 294 12.74 1.81 -29.87
CA GLU A 294 12.12 0.60 -30.42
C GLU A 294 11.20 -0.14 -29.43
N LEU A 295 11.22 0.24 -28.14
CA LEU A 295 10.32 -0.33 -27.15
C LEU A 295 8.93 0.26 -27.31
N VAL A 296 7.93 -0.62 -27.42
CA VAL A 296 6.54 -0.22 -27.62
C VAL A 296 5.70 -0.68 -26.43
N PHE A 297 5.09 0.28 -25.75
CA PHE A 297 4.04 0.03 -24.77
C PHE A 297 2.78 0.79 -25.20
N THR A 298 1.67 0.08 -25.36
CA THR A 298 0.36 0.68 -25.66
C THR A 298 -0.54 0.43 -24.46
N PRO A 299 -0.81 1.44 -23.61
CA PRO A 299 -1.57 1.21 -22.39
C PRO A 299 -2.94 0.61 -22.71
N PRO A 300 -3.37 -0.46 -22.01
CA PRO A 300 -4.69 -1.03 -22.12
C PRO A 300 -5.79 0.04 -22.08
N ILE A 301 -6.78 -0.11 -22.96
CA ILE A 301 -7.98 0.72 -22.92
C ILE A 301 -8.78 0.32 -21.67
N ILE A 302 -8.79 1.20 -20.68
CA ILE A 302 -9.56 1.01 -19.45
C ILE A 302 -11.04 1.31 -19.76
N ASN A 303 -11.81 0.27 -20.07
CA ASN A 303 -13.28 0.36 -20.19
C ASN A 303 -13.94 0.38 -18.81
N ARG A 304 -13.74 1.48 -18.07
CA ARG A 304 -14.41 1.74 -16.78
C ARG A 304 -15.27 2.98 -16.86
N PHE A 305 -16.30 3.04 -16.03
CA PHE A 305 -17.08 4.26 -15.90
C PHE A 305 -16.18 5.38 -15.35
N PRO A 306 -16.33 6.63 -15.80
CA PRO A 306 -15.52 7.75 -15.31
C PRO A 306 -15.53 7.89 -13.78
N GLU A 307 -16.67 7.59 -13.14
CA GLU A 307 -16.80 7.60 -11.68
C GLU A 307 -15.85 6.61 -10.99
N ASP A 308 -15.64 5.42 -11.59
CA ASP A 308 -14.74 4.41 -11.04
C ASP A 308 -13.28 4.85 -11.18
N ILE A 309 -12.93 5.52 -12.29
CA ILE A 309 -11.59 6.07 -12.51
C ILE A 309 -11.27 7.14 -11.47
N SER A 310 -12.17 8.11 -11.28
CA SER A 310 -11.98 9.18 -10.29
C SER A 310 -11.91 8.64 -8.86
N TYR A 311 -12.73 7.63 -8.52
CA TYR A 311 -12.65 6.96 -7.23
C TYR A 311 -11.29 6.30 -7.02
N SER A 312 -10.81 5.48 -7.97
CA SER A 312 -9.50 4.81 -7.87
C SER A 312 -8.35 5.81 -7.73
N GLN A 313 -8.36 6.91 -8.51
CA GLN A 313 -7.34 7.96 -8.41
C GLN A 313 -7.33 8.66 -7.05
N ALA A 314 -8.51 8.93 -6.48
CA ALA A 314 -8.62 9.54 -5.16
C ALA A 314 -8.10 8.60 -4.06
N ILE A 315 -8.46 7.31 -4.11
CA ILE A 315 -7.97 6.30 -3.16
C ILE A 315 -6.45 6.15 -3.23
N LEU A 316 -5.88 6.12 -4.45
CA LEU A 316 -4.43 6.05 -4.63
C LEU A 316 -3.70 7.26 -4.06
N PHE A 317 -4.26 8.47 -4.21
CA PHE A 317 -3.69 9.65 -3.57
C PHE A 317 -3.74 9.55 -2.05
N LEU A 318 -4.90 9.16 -1.50
CA LEU A 318 -5.13 9.06 -0.06
C LEU A 318 -4.27 7.99 0.61
N SER A 319 -4.00 6.86 -0.06
CA SER A 319 -3.15 5.80 0.51
C SER A 319 -1.73 6.29 0.84
N LYS A 320 -1.28 7.35 0.15
CA LYS A 320 0.02 8.01 0.39
C LYS A 320 0.00 9.04 1.53
N GLN A 321 -1.16 9.35 2.12
CA GLN A 321 -1.31 10.40 3.13
C GLN A 321 -1.22 9.88 4.59
N GLY A 322 -0.88 8.60 4.77
CA GLY A 322 -0.82 7.94 6.08
C GLY A 322 -2.21 7.73 6.68
N ASN A 323 -2.32 7.71 8.02
CA ASN A 323 -3.55 7.34 8.71
C ASN A 323 -4.75 8.24 8.38
N VAL A 324 -4.52 9.55 8.20
CA VAL A 324 -5.56 10.51 7.79
C VAL A 324 -6.19 10.07 6.46
N GLY A 325 -5.36 9.68 5.49
CA GLY A 325 -5.80 9.14 4.21
C GLY A 325 -6.63 7.87 4.38
N LEU A 326 -6.18 6.92 5.21
CA LEU A 326 -6.91 5.68 5.50
C LEU A 326 -8.31 5.96 6.10
N LYS A 327 -8.45 6.93 7.02
CA LYS A 327 -9.77 7.29 7.59
C LYS A 327 -10.72 7.89 6.55
N ILE A 328 -10.19 8.62 5.57
CA ILE A 328 -10.98 9.17 4.46
C ILE A 328 -11.36 8.04 3.50
N MET A 329 -10.43 7.15 3.15
CA MET A 329 -10.68 5.95 2.35
C MET A 329 -11.80 5.08 2.97
N ASP A 330 -11.78 4.84 4.27
CA ASP A 330 -12.85 4.13 5.00
C ASP A 330 -14.21 4.84 4.86
N THR A 331 -14.21 6.17 4.94
CA THR A 331 -15.42 6.97 4.73
C THR A 331 -15.94 6.82 3.31
N MET A 332 -15.05 6.86 2.31
CA MET A 332 -15.40 6.69 0.91
C MET A 332 -15.96 5.29 0.63
N ALA A 333 -15.31 4.23 1.11
CA ALA A 333 -15.78 2.85 0.95
C ALA A 333 -17.20 2.68 1.50
N ARG A 334 -17.46 3.18 2.71
CA ARG A 334 -18.79 3.15 3.33
C ARG A 334 -19.85 3.90 2.53
N LEU A 335 -19.50 5.05 1.94
CA LEU A 335 -20.43 5.82 1.11
C LEU A 335 -20.68 5.15 -0.25
N GLN A 336 -19.67 4.48 -0.80
CA GLN A 336 -19.78 3.71 -2.05
C GLN A 336 -20.74 2.52 -1.88
N GLU A 337 -20.70 1.83 -0.74
CA GLU A 337 -21.72 0.81 -0.40
C GLU A 337 -23.12 1.43 -0.29
N GLY A 338 -23.23 2.55 0.42
CA GLY A 338 -24.49 3.25 0.65
C GLY A 338 -25.13 3.80 -0.63
N LYS A 339 -24.35 4.13 -1.66
CA LYS A 339 -24.83 4.68 -2.94
C LYS A 339 -25.86 3.78 -3.63
N LYS A 340 -25.76 2.46 -3.45
CA LYS A 340 -26.69 1.48 -4.05
C LYS A 340 -27.84 1.09 -3.10
N SER A 341 -27.89 1.65 -1.90
CA SER A 341 -28.90 1.30 -0.90
C SER A 341 -30.21 2.07 -1.08
N THR A 342 -31.33 1.39 -0.89
CA THR A 342 -32.67 2.00 -0.82
C THR A 342 -33.01 2.54 0.57
N ASN A 343 -32.16 2.29 1.58
CA ASN A 343 -32.42 2.75 2.94
C ASN A 343 -32.22 4.29 3.03
N PRO A 344 -33.23 5.05 3.52
CA PRO A 344 -33.16 6.50 3.65
C PRO A 344 -31.96 7.03 4.45
N TYR A 345 -31.37 6.23 5.33
CA TYR A 345 -30.13 6.58 6.05
C TYR A 345 -28.93 6.81 5.11
N TRP A 346 -28.94 6.21 3.93
CA TRP A 346 -27.92 6.37 2.89
C TRP A 346 -28.30 7.40 1.83
N MET A 347 -29.41 8.12 2.01
CA MET A 347 -29.77 9.24 1.16
C MET A 347 -28.59 10.21 1.06
N ASN A 348 -28.33 10.72 -0.15
CA ASN A 348 -27.18 11.58 -0.47
C ASN A 348 -25.78 10.93 -0.36
N SER A 349 -25.64 9.61 -0.13
CA SER A 349 -24.32 8.98 -0.08
C SER A 349 -23.54 9.16 -1.37
N ALA A 350 -24.22 9.08 -2.52
CA ALA A 350 -23.65 9.34 -3.84
C ALA A 350 -23.09 10.77 -3.94
N THR A 351 -23.91 11.77 -3.62
CA THR A 351 -23.52 13.19 -3.68
C THR A 351 -22.41 13.53 -2.70
N LYS A 352 -22.44 12.96 -1.49
CA LYS A 352 -21.38 13.16 -0.50
C LYS A 352 -20.07 12.50 -0.94
N LEU A 353 -20.14 11.28 -1.47
CA LEU A 353 -18.97 10.58 -2.00
C LEU A 353 -18.32 11.39 -3.13
N GLN A 354 -19.12 11.86 -4.10
CA GLN A 354 -18.60 12.66 -5.21
C GLN A 354 -17.92 13.93 -4.72
N GLY A 355 -18.53 14.65 -3.77
CA GLY A 355 -17.90 15.85 -3.19
C GLY A 355 -16.56 15.57 -2.49
N ILE A 356 -16.40 14.39 -1.87
CA ILE A 356 -15.11 13.98 -1.30
C ILE A 356 -14.10 13.67 -2.42
N ILE A 357 -14.51 12.92 -3.45
CA ILE A 357 -13.64 12.58 -4.60
C ILE A 357 -13.13 13.86 -5.27
N ASP A 358 -14.02 14.79 -5.59
CA ASP A 358 -13.68 16.03 -6.28
C ASP A 358 -12.69 16.87 -5.46
N ALA A 359 -12.94 17.02 -4.16
CA ALA A 359 -12.04 17.74 -3.25
C ALA A 359 -10.66 17.06 -3.16
N VAL A 360 -10.61 15.73 -3.05
CA VAL A 360 -9.36 14.96 -3.00
C VAL A 360 -8.55 15.11 -4.29
N LEU A 361 -9.20 14.99 -5.45
CA LEU A 361 -8.52 15.13 -6.75
C LEU A 361 -8.03 16.55 -6.98
N LYS A 362 -8.75 17.56 -6.48
CA LYS A 362 -8.29 18.96 -6.51
C LYS A 362 -7.01 19.15 -5.71
N ILE A 363 -6.94 18.59 -4.49
CA ILE A 363 -5.73 18.61 -3.64
C ILE A 363 -4.56 17.97 -4.37
N LYS A 364 -4.78 16.76 -4.93
CA LYS A 364 -3.77 16.05 -5.72
C LYS A 364 -3.22 16.92 -6.87
N ASN A 365 -4.10 17.58 -7.61
CA ASN A 365 -3.71 18.35 -8.79
C ASN A 365 -3.00 19.67 -8.45
N ASN A 366 -3.33 20.27 -7.31
CA ASN A 366 -2.70 21.50 -6.83
C ASN A 366 -1.39 21.27 -6.07
N GLY A 367 -1.16 20.05 -5.58
CA GLY A 367 -0.04 19.75 -4.68
C GLY A 367 -0.24 20.30 -3.26
N ASP A 368 -1.49 20.52 -2.84
CA ASP A 368 -1.82 21.05 -1.52
C ASP A 368 -1.60 19.99 -0.41
N ASP A 369 -1.28 20.44 0.81
CA ASP A 369 -1.16 19.55 1.97
C ASP A 369 -2.55 19.20 2.54
N LEU A 370 -2.91 17.92 2.44
CA LEU A 370 -4.18 17.39 2.96
C LEU A 370 -4.37 17.71 4.45
N LYS A 371 -3.34 17.61 5.29
CA LYS A 371 -3.46 17.84 6.74
C LYS A 371 -3.79 19.29 7.05
N VAL A 372 -3.13 20.23 6.37
CA VAL A 372 -3.38 21.67 6.53
C VAL A 372 -4.83 21.99 6.13
N LEU A 373 -5.28 21.46 5.00
CA LEU A 373 -6.66 21.68 4.55
C LEU A 373 -7.69 21.05 5.49
N MET A 374 -7.39 19.89 6.07
CA MET A 374 -8.25 19.24 7.07
C MET A 374 -8.34 20.02 8.38
N GLN A 375 -7.41 20.93 8.68
CA GLN A 375 -7.48 21.83 9.84
C GLN A 375 -8.22 23.14 9.53
N ASN A 376 -8.50 23.43 8.25
CA ASN A 376 -9.25 24.60 7.82
C ASN A 376 -10.74 24.25 7.63
N PRO A 377 -11.65 24.76 8.47
CA PRO A 377 -13.10 24.47 8.38
C PRO A 377 -13.74 24.92 7.06
N GLU A 378 -13.14 25.90 6.38
CA GLU A 378 -13.62 26.44 5.10
C GLU A 378 -13.06 25.68 3.88
N SER A 379 -12.18 24.69 4.08
CA SER A 379 -11.65 23.91 2.96
C SER A 379 -12.72 22.98 2.36
N GLU A 380 -12.64 22.76 1.05
CA GLU A 380 -13.60 21.91 0.34
C GLU A 380 -13.62 20.48 0.89
N ILE A 381 -12.47 19.93 1.26
CA ILE A 381 -12.38 18.58 1.85
C ILE A 381 -13.01 18.53 3.24
N TYR A 382 -12.81 19.56 4.07
CA TYR A 382 -13.43 19.65 5.38
C TYR A 382 -14.96 19.69 5.25
N LEU A 383 -15.47 20.57 4.40
CA LEU A 383 -16.89 20.73 4.14
C LEU A 383 -17.51 19.45 3.55
N ALA A 384 -16.83 18.81 2.60
CA ALA A 384 -17.28 17.55 2.00
C ALA A 384 -17.40 16.43 3.04
N LEU A 385 -16.40 16.29 3.93
CA LEU A 385 -16.43 15.31 5.01
C LEU A 385 -17.45 15.66 6.09
N ASN A 386 -17.65 16.95 6.39
CA ASN A 386 -18.59 17.43 7.39
C ASN A 386 -20.06 17.43 6.92
N LYS A 387 -20.32 17.24 5.62
CA LYS A 387 -21.68 17.12 5.08
C LYS A 387 -22.46 15.99 5.76
N GLN A 388 -23.63 16.30 6.34
CA GLN A 388 -24.50 15.29 6.92
C GLN A 388 -25.19 14.48 5.81
N ARG A 389 -25.43 13.17 6.05
CA ARG A 389 -26.11 12.29 5.07
C ARG A 389 -27.62 12.53 5.05
N LEU A 390 -28.21 12.71 6.22
CA LEU A 390 -29.61 13.10 6.37
C LEU A 390 -29.70 14.63 6.30
N LEU A 391 -30.65 15.14 5.52
CA LEU A 391 -31.18 16.49 5.76
C LEU A 391 -31.72 16.52 7.20
N PRO A 392 -31.52 17.60 7.96
CA PRO A 392 -32.07 17.70 9.30
C PRO A 392 -33.59 17.83 9.20
N LEU A 393 -34.30 16.70 9.14
CA LEU A 393 -35.71 16.63 9.50
C LEU A 393 -35.76 16.45 11.02
N THR A 394 -35.52 17.53 11.76
CA THR A 394 -35.92 17.63 13.16
C THR A 394 -37.03 18.67 13.26
N PHE A 395 -38.23 18.18 13.52
CA PHE A 395 -39.52 18.90 13.51
C PHE A 395 -39.65 19.98 14.61
N LEU A 396 -38.64 20.19 15.45
CA LEU A 396 -38.69 21.15 16.56
C LEU A 396 -37.31 21.81 16.76
N GLY A 397 -37.19 23.03 16.22
CA GLY A 397 -36.34 24.14 16.67
C GLY A 397 -35.01 23.88 17.39
N SER A 398 -33.94 24.39 16.75
CA SER A 398 -32.66 24.88 17.29
C SER A 398 -31.47 23.91 17.43
N PHE A 399 -30.46 24.24 16.62
CA PHE A 399 -29.01 23.99 16.67
C PHE A 399 -28.47 22.61 17.07
N ALA A 400 -27.79 21.98 16.11
CA ALA A 400 -26.34 21.88 16.26
C ALA A 400 -25.64 21.84 14.90
N ILE A 401 -24.63 22.70 14.80
CA ILE A 401 -23.46 22.62 13.92
C ILE A 401 -22.66 21.38 14.37
N ASN A 402 -23.29 20.19 14.35
CA ASN A 402 -22.65 18.98 14.82
C ASN A 402 -21.76 18.46 13.71
N LYS A 403 -20.47 18.31 14.05
CA LYS A 403 -19.50 17.68 13.19
C LYS A 403 -20.01 16.29 12.78
N SER A 404 -19.92 15.97 11.49
CA SER A 404 -20.30 14.63 11.02
C SER A 404 -19.38 13.57 11.63
N LYS A 405 -19.90 12.34 11.86
CA LYS A 405 -19.06 11.22 12.32
C LYS A 405 -17.87 10.93 11.39
N SER A 406 -17.93 11.34 10.13
CA SER A 406 -16.81 11.20 9.19
C SER A 406 -15.70 12.19 9.51
N ILE A 407 -16.02 13.47 9.74
CA ILE A 407 -15.01 14.47 10.05
C ILE A 407 -14.43 14.26 11.46
N MET A 408 -15.26 13.87 12.44
CA MET A 408 -14.79 13.56 13.80
C MET A 408 -13.70 12.48 13.80
N LYS A 409 -13.89 11.38 13.06
CA LYS A 409 -12.89 10.30 12.94
C LYS A 409 -11.55 10.77 12.36
N VAL A 410 -11.58 11.75 11.45
CA VAL A 410 -10.37 12.30 10.82
C VAL A 410 -9.71 13.31 11.74
N GLU A 411 -10.49 14.15 12.42
CA GLU A 411 -9.99 15.11 13.41
C GLU A 411 -9.39 14.43 14.64
N ASP A 412 -9.96 13.32 15.13
CA ASP A 412 -9.38 12.53 16.22
C ASP A 412 -7.96 12.05 15.84
N GLU A 413 -7.77 11.60 14.59
CA GLU A 413 -6.46 11.19 14.07
C GLU A 413 -5.48 12.37 13.98
N ILE A 414 -5.93 13.52 13.48
CA ILE A 414 -5.10 14.75 13.40
C ILE A 414 -4.72 15.25 14.79
N SER A 415 -5.66 15.21 15.74
CA SER A 415 -5.44 15.66 17.12
C SER A 415 -4.44 14.77 17.83
N ASN A 416 -4.51 13.45 17.64
CA ASN A 416 -3.52 12.51 18.16
C ASN A 416 -2.10 12.79 17.63
N LEU A 417 -1.97 13.25 16.38
CA LEU A 417 -0.68 13.68 15.81
C LEU A 417 -0.16 14.95 16.50
N SER A 418 -1.01 15.95 16.72
CA SER A 418 -0.61 17.21 17.39
C SER A 418 -0.33 17.09 18.89
N THR A 419 -0.94 16.13 19.57
CA THR A 419 -0.70 15.87 21.00
C THR A 419 0.70 15.27 21.22
N ILE A 420 1.21 14.55 20.23
CA ILE A 420 2.57 14.03 20.21
C ILE A 420 3.60 15.17 20.00
N ASP A 421 3.26 16.23 19.27
CA ASP A 421 4.10 17.43 19.13
C ASP A 421 4.16 18.27 20.44
N PHE A 422 3.08 18.30 21.23
CA PHE A 422 3.01 19.06 22.49
C PHE A 422 3.65 18.33 23.69
N MET A 423 3.70 17.00 23.68
CA MET A 423 4.41 16.22 24.72
C MET A 423 5.93 16.14 24.52
N GLY A 424 6.46 16.55 23.36
CA GLY A 424 7.91 16.70 23.10
C GLY A 424 8.46 18.11 23.33
N SER A 425 7.68 18.98 24.00
CA SER A 425 8.03 20.38 24.33
C SER A 425 7.83 20.74 25.82
N MET A 426 7.62 19.73 26.68
CA MET A 426 7.85 19.80 28.13
C MET A 426 8.94 18.80 28.51
#